data_AF-A0A368KMV6-F1
#
_entry.id   AF-A0A368KMV6-F1
#
_cell.length_a   1.000
_cell.length_b   1.000
_cell.length_c   1.000
_cell.angle_alpha   90.00
_cell.angle_beta   90.00
_cell.angle_gamma   90.00
#
_symmetry.space_group_name_H-M   'P 1'
#
loop_
_entity.id
_entity.type
_entity.pdbx_description
1 polymer ?
#
loop_
_entity_poly.entity_id
_entity_poly.type
_entity_poly.pdbx_seq_one_letter_code
_entity_poly.pdbx_strand_id
1 'polypeptide(L)'
;MVLHPAAASLDCNDCAKWIVDLQTGHTQTVRVGPSRTEVAMARPPGVPTPCASCPKQNPEQARRLKLSRKNEQTYQLWLRARATFGHAIPAHLKHDLLLARNFAELDQLHAAIDLARQQPTFNTRND
;
A
#
# COMPACT_ATOMS: atom_id res chain seq x y z
N MET A 1 13.05 7.96 2.58
CA MET A 1 11.97 7.09 3.14
C MET A 1 11.24 6.47 1.95
N VAL A 2 11.08 5.14 1.89
CA VAL A 2 10.44 4.51 0.73
C VAL A 2 8.92 4.51 0.94
N LEU A 3 8.30 5.65 0.65
CA LEU A 3 6.84 5.86 0.72
C LEU A 3 6.18 5.63 -0.65
N HIS A 4 6.54 4.53 -1.33
CA HIS A 4 5.92 4.21 -2.61
C HIS A 4 4.75 3.23 -2.42
N PRO A 5 3.58 3.46 -3.04
CA PRO A 5 2.42 2.57 -2.89
C PRO A 5 2.73 1.10 -3.20
N ALA A 6 3.57 0.87 -4.20
CA ALA A 6 3.97 -0.47 -4.63
C ALA A 6 4.78 -1.23 -3.55
N ALA A 7 5.62 -0.51 -2.80
CA ALA A 7 6.35 -1.10 -1.66
C ALA A 7 5.41 -1.47 -0.50
N ALA A 8 4.31 -0.72 -0.33
CA ALA A 8 3.32 -1.00 0.71
C ALA A 8 2.54 -2.28 0.43
N SER A 9 2.21 -2.57 -0.84
CA SER A 9 1.49 -3.79 -1.26
C SER A 9 2.32 -5.07 -1.23
N LEU A 10 3.66 -4.97 -1.21
CA LEU A 10 4.55 -6.13 -1.24
C LEU A 10 4.50 -6.94 0.07
N ASP A 11 4.52 -8.28 0.01
CA ASP A 11 4.68 -9.09 1.21
C ASP A 11 6.12 -9.04 1.76
N CYS A 12 6.30 -9.08 3.08
CA CYS A 12 7.63 -9.01 3.69
C CYS A 12 8.49 -10.25 3.37
N ASN A 13 7.89 -11.44 3.27
CA ASN A 13 8.63 -12.66 2.96
C ASN A 13 9.10 -12.64 1.51
N ASP A 14 8.25 -12.19 0.59
CA ASP A 14 8.61 -12.05 -0.82
C ASP A 14 9.68 -10.96 -1.02
N CYS A 15 9.57 -9.84 -0.31
CA CYS A 15 10.58 -8.78 -0.30
C CYS A 15 11.96 -9.28 0.18
N ALA A 16 11.96 -10.16 1.19
CA ALA A 16 13.18 -10.76 1.71
C ALA A 16 13.78 -11.77 0.73
N LYS A 17 12.93 -12.54 0.03
CA LYS A 17 13.33 -13.60 -0.88
C LYS A 17 13.84 -13.10 -2.23
N TRP A 18 13.22 -12.05 -2.78
CA TRP A 18 13.46 -11.61 -4.15
C TRP A 18 14.04 -10.19 -4.22
N ILE A 19 14.75 -9.90 -5.31
CA ILE A 19 15.11 -8.52 -5.65
C ILE A 19 13.88 -7.85 -6.26
N VAL A 20 13.38 -6.81 -5.59
CA VAL A 20 12.18 -6.08 -5.98
C VAL A 20 12.53 -4.61 -6.12
N ASP A 21 12.09 -4.01 -7.23
CA ASP A 21 12.08 -2.56 -7.38
C ASP A 21 10.94 -1.98 -6.51
N LEU A 22 11.30 -1.18 -5.51
CA LEU A 22 10.33 -0.64 -4.56
C LEU A 22 9.50 0.51 -5.12
N GLN A 23 9.91 1.13 -6.22
CA GLN A 23 9.10 2.13 -6.90
C GLN A 23 7.98 1.45 -7.68
N THR A 24 8.31 0.42 -8.48
CA THR A 24 7.30 -0.24 -9.32
C THR A 24 6.60 -1.40 -8.63
N GLY A 25 7.20 -1.97 -7.58
CA GLY A 25 6.75 -3.21 -6.93
C GLY A 25 7.05 -4.46 -7.73
N HIS A 26 7.77 -4.35 -8.86
CA HIS A 26 8.07 -5.48 -9.72
C HIS A 26 9.31 -6.22 -9.26
N THR A 27 9.21 -7.55 -9.25
CA THR A 27 10.34 -8.44 -9.02
C THR A 27 11.25 -8.44 -10.23
N GLN A 28 12.55 -8.22 -10.02
CA GLN A 28 13.53 -8.34 -11.08
C GLN A 28 13.64 -9.80 -11.53
N THR A 29 13.76 -10.02 -12.84
CA THR A 29 13.88 -11.34 -13.42
C THR A 29 15.25 -11.53 -14.07
N VAL A 30 15.69 -12.79 -14.13
CA VAL A 30 16.89 -13.22 -14.85
C VAL A 30 16.50 -14.33 -15.81
N ARG A 31 17.21 -14.44 -16.93
CA ARG A 31 17.02 -15.51 -17.91
C ARG A 31 17.92 -16.68 -17.58
N VAL A 32 17.34 -17.86 -17.38
CA VAL A 32 18.06 -19.08 -17.00
C VAL A 32 17.85 -20.21 -17.99
N GLY A 33 18.83 -21.11 -18.08
CA GLY A 33 18.79 -22.31 -18.91
C GLY A 33 18.98 -22.06 -20.41
N PRO A 34 19.03 -23.14 -21.21
CA PRO A 34 19.24 -23.07 -22.66
C PRO A 34 18.07 -22.39 -23.40
N SER A 35 16.85 -22.46 -22.84
CA SER A 35 15.64 -21.81 -23.38
C SER A 35 15.50 -20.33 -22.97
N ARG A 36 16.40 -19.80 -22.12
CA ARG A 36 16.38 -18.41 -21.63
C ARG A 36 15.04 -18.00 -20.98
N THR A 37 14.48 -18.87 -20.16
CA THR A 37 13.21 -18.60 -19.46
C THR A 37 13.41 -17.55 -18.37
N GLU A 38 12.50 -16.58 -18.27
CA GLU A 38 12.55 -15.55 -17.23
C GLU A 38 12.06 -16.11 -15.89
N VAL A 39 12.90 -15.98 -14.87
CA VAL A 39 12.60 -16.39 -13.49
C VAL A 39 12.92 -15.25 -12.53
N ALA A 40 12.20 -15.18 -11.42
CA ALA A 40 12.44 -14.19 -10.37
C ALA A 40 13.87 -14.30 -9.83
N MET A 41 14.55 -13.16 -9.71
CA MET A 41 15.90 -13.07 -9.18
C MET A 41 15.85 -13.17 -7.65
N ALA A 42 16.37 -14.28 -7.11
CA ALA A 42 16.55 -14.45 -5.67
C ALA A 42 17.54 -13.41 -5.13
N ARG A 43 17.28 -12.93 -3.92
CA ARG A 43 18.20 -12.03 -3.21
C ARG A 43 19.47 -12.81 -2.85
N PRO A 44 20.66 -12.41 -3.33
CA PRO A 44 21.90 -13.10 -2.99
C PRO A 44 22.23 -12.99 -1.49
N PRO A 45 22.99 -13.94 -0.92
CA PRO A 45 23.50 -13.83 0.44
C PRO A 45 24.29 -12.53 0.64
N GLY A 46 24.05 -11.83 1.75
CA GLY A 46 24.72 -10.57 2.08
C GLY A 46 24.10 -9.30 1.47
N VAL A 47 23.15 -9.42 0.53
CA VAL A 47 22.40 -8.25 0.04
C VAL A 47 21.32 -7.89 1.08
N PRO A 48 21.37 -6.70 1.69
CA PRO A 48 20.41 -6.34 2.74
C PRO A 48 19.01 -6.15 2.17
N THR A 49 17.99 -6.40 3.01
CA THR A 49 16.62 -5.99 2.72
C THR A 49 16.45 -4.48 2.95
N PRO A 50 15.46 -3.84 2.32
CA PRO A 50 15.19 -2.42 2.54
C PRO A 50 14.52 -2.12 3.88
N CYS A 51 14.45 -3.11 4.78
CA CYS A 51 13.73 -3.07 6.05
C CYS A 51 14.09 -1.87 6.94
N ALA A 52 15.36 -1.45 6.97
CA ALA A 52 15.82 -0.31 7.78
C ALA A 52 15.13 1.02 7.42
N SER A 53 14.69 1.17 6.17
CA SER A 53 14.00 2.38 5.68
C SER A 53 12.54 2.14 5.32
N CYS A 54 12.07 0.90 5.48
CA CYS A 54 10.72 0.48 5.14
C CYS A 54 9.76 0.81 6.30
N PRO A 55 8.59 1.42 6.04
CA PRO A 55 7.58 1.66 7.08
C PRO A 55 7.13 0.38 7.80
N LYS A 56 7.15 -0.76 7.09
CA LYS A 56 6.82 -2.08 7.67
C LYS A 56 7.87 -2.54 8.67
N GLN A 57 9.14 -2.15 8.51
CA GLN A 57 10.32 -2.57 9.26
C GLN A 57 10.58 -4.08 9.28
N ASN A 58 9.65 -4.87 9.79
CA ASN A 58 9.69 -6.32 9.89
C ASN A 58 8.29 -6.94 9.66
N PRO A 59 8.19 -8.27 9.47
CA PRO A 59 6.91 -8.92 9.22
C PRO A 59 5.87 -8.73 10.34
N GLU A 60 6.28 -8.61 11.60
CA GLU A 60 5.35 -8.44 12.72
C GLU A 60 4.71 -7.05 12.73
N GLN A 61 5.51 -6.01 12.50
CA GLN A 61 5.04 -4.64 12.40
C GLN A 61 4.23 -4.41 11.12
N ALA A 62 4.56 -5.12 10.02
CA ALA A 62 3.74 -5.11 8.81
C ALA A 62 2.29 -5.54 9.08
N ARG A 63 2.06 -6.52 9.97
CA ARG A 63 0.70 -6.95 10.35
C ARG A 63 -0.09 -5.86 11.04
N ARG A 64 0.57 -5.03 11.85
CA ARG A 64 -0.06 -3.87 12.54
C ARG A 64 -0.50 -2.78 11.57
N LEU A 65 0.13 -2.70 10.40
CA LEU A 65 -0.21 -1.76 9.34
C LEU A 65 -1.34 -2.26 8.43
N LYS A 66 -1.75 -3.53 8.54
CA LYS A 66 -2.91 -4.06 7.81
C LYS A 66 -4.20 -3.67 8.51
N LEU A 67 -5.21 -3.31 7.72
CA LEU A 67 -6.55 -3.09 8.25
C LEU A 67 -7.09 -4.37 8.88
N SER A 68 -7.78 -4.23 10.01
CA SER A 68 -8.61 -5.31 10.54
C SER A 68 -9.72 -5.64 9.53
N ARG A 69 -10.27 -6.86 9.58
CA ARG A 69 -11.37 -7.26 8.67
C ARG A 69 -12.55 -6.28 8.70
N LYS A 70 -12.91 -5.78 9.89
CA LYS A 70 -14.00 -4.80 10.06
C LYS A 70 -13.66 -3.47 9.39
N ASN A 71 -12.42 -3.00 9.55
CA ASN A 71 -11.98 -1.74 8.97
C ASN A 71 -11.87 -1.86 7.44
N GLU A 72 -11.37 -2.99 6.93
CA GLU A 72 -11.36 -3.29 5.50
C GLU A 72 -12.77 -3.26 4.92
N GLN A 73 -13.73 -3.94 5.55
CA GLN A 73 -15.14 -3.93 5.11
C GLN A 73 -15.74 -2.52 5.12
N THR A 74 -15.43 -1.73 6.15
CA THR A 74 -15.89 -0.33 6.26
C THR A 74 -15.31 0.52 5.13
N TYR A 75 -14.01 0.37 4.86
CA TYR A 75 -13.32 1.06 3.77
C TYR A 75 -13.89 0.67 2.40
N GLN A 76 -14.12 -0.63 2.16
CA GLN A 76 -14.72 -1.12 0.91
C GLN A 76 -16.16 -0.61 0.73
N LEU A 77 -16.95 -0.55 1.81
CA LEU A 77 -18.29 0.02 1.76
C LEU A 77 -18.24 1.53 1.47
N TRP A 78 -17.32 2.26 2.10
CA TRP A 78 -17.10 3.68 1.85
C TRP A 78 -16.72 3.95 0.38
N LEU A 79 -15.79 3.17 -0.20
CA LEU A 79 -15.42 3.29 -1.62
C LEU A 79 -16.64 3.15 -2.54
N ARG A 80 -17.48 2.13 -2.29
CA ARG A 80 -18.70 1.90 -3.07
C ARG A 80 -19.72 3.02 -2.86
N ALA A 81 -19.91 3.47 -1.62
CA ALA A 81 -20.82 4.56 -1.31
C ALA A 81 -20.38 5.85 -2.00
N ARG A 82 -19.09 6.20 -1.95
CA ARG A 82 -18.52 7.36 -2.65
C ARG A 82 -18.74 7.27 -4.18
N ALA A 83 -18.47 6.12 -4.78
CA ALA A 83 -18.66 5.91 -6.22
C ALA A 83 -20.13 5.95 -6.66
N THR A 84 -21.06 5.68 -5.74
CA THR A 84 -22.50 5.62 -6.01
C THR A 84 -23.29 6.71 -5.32
N PHE A 85 -22.63 7.79 -4.86
CA PHE A 85 -23.27 8.89 -4.13
C PHE A 85 -24.19 8.43 -2.97
N GLY A 86 -23.77 7.39 -2.26
CA GLY A 86 -24.47 6.80 -1.11
C GLY A 86 -25.48 5.70 -1.43
N HIS A 87 -25.77 5.40 -2.70
CA HIS A 87 -26.76 4.37 -3.06
C HIS A 87 -26.35 2.95 -2.64
N ALA A 88 -25.06 2.64 -2.55
CA ALA A 88 -24.56 1.34 -2.10
C ALA A 88 -24.70 1.09 -0.59
N ILE A 89 -25.16 2.07 0.21
CA ILE A 89 -25.33 1.91 1.66
C ILE A 89 -26.60 1.10 1.94
N PRO A 90 -26.51 -0.07 2.63
CA PRO A 90 -27.68 -0.85 3.01
C PRO A 90 -28.68 -0.03 3.83
N ALA A 91 -29.98 -0.27 3.62
CA ALA A 91 -31.04 0.50 4.28
C ALA A 91 -30.91 0.54 5.82
N HIS A 92 -30.54 -0.59 6.44
CA HIS A 92 -30.37 -0.70 7.89
C HIS A 92 -29.17 0.10 8.44
N LEU A 93 -28.27 0.57 7.58
CA LEU A 93 -27.08 1.36 7.97
C LEU A 93 -27.19 2.84 7.59
N LYS A 94 -28.24 3.26 6.86
CA LYS A 94 -28.38 4.65 6.40
C LYS A 94 -28.44 5.69 7.53
N HIS A 95 -28.88 5.27 8.71
CA HIS A 95 -28.98 6.12 9.90
C HIS A 95 -27.98 5.73 10.99
N ASP A 96 -26.99 4.89 10.68
CA ASP A 96 -25.95 4.49 11.64
C ASP A 96 -24.94 5.63 11.83
N LEU A 97 -24.92 6.21 13.04
CA LEU A 97 -24.04 7.32 13.41
C LEU A 97 -22.56 6.93 13.43
N LEU A 98 -22.23 5.68 13.78
CA LEU A 98 -20.86 5.19 13.77
C LEU A 98 -20.36 5.02 12.33
N LEU A 99 -21.21 4.52 11.44
CA LEU A 99 -20.87 4.43 10.02
C LEU A 99 -20.67 5.83 9.41
N ALA A 100 -21.58 6.76 9.69
CA ALA A 100 -21.50 8.13 9.21
C ALA A 100 -20.21 8.82 9.70
N ARG A 101 -19.85 8.66 10.97
CA ARG A 101 -18.58 9.17 11.52
C ARG A 101 -17.38 8.54 10.81
N ASN A 102 -17.34 7.22 10.66
CA ASN A 102 -16.23 6.55 9.98
C ASN A 102 -16.07 7.02 8.53
N PHE A 103 -17.17 7.27 7.82
CA PHE A 103 -17.14 7.79 6.45
C PHE A 103 -16.58 9.21 6.40
N ALA A 104 -16.99 10.07 7.33
CA ALA A 104 -16.46 11.43 7.42
C ALA A 104 -14.93 11.45 7.64
N GLU A 105 -14.41 10.59 8.51
CA GLU A 105 -12.96 10.46 8.74
C GLU A 105 -12.23 9.94 7.49
N LEU A 106 -12.81 8.98 6.78
CA LEU A 106 -12.26 8.47 5.52
C LEU A 106 -12.24 9.55 4.42
N ASP A 107 -13.30 10.36 4.31
CA ASP A 107 -13.35 11.47 3.37
C ASP A 107 -12.26 12.52 3.67
N GLN A 108 -12.09 12.89 4.95
CA GLN A 108 -11.03 13.83 5.35
C GLN A 108 -9.64 13.28 5.02
N LEU A 109 -9.38 12.01 5.33
CA LEU A 109 -8.12 11.36 5.02
C LEU A 109 -7.84 11.32 3.51
N HIS A 110 -8.84 10.97 2.71
CA HIS A 110 -8.70 10.93 1.26
C HIS A 110 -8.45 12.31 0.66
N ALA A 111 -9.16 13.34 1.13
CA ALA A 111 -8.92 14.72 0.71
C ALA A 111 -7.48 15.16 1.05
N ALA A 112 -6.97 14.82 2.23
CA ALA A 112 -5.58 15.13 2.60
C ALA A 112 -4.56 14.40 1.70
N ILE A 113 -4.81 13.13 1.36
CA ILE A 113 -3.95 12.35 0.44
C ILE A 113 -3.97 12.97 -0.96
N ASP A 114 -5.15 13.34 -1.47
CA ASP A 114 -5.29 13.94 -2.80
C ASP A 114 -4.60 15.31 -2.87
N LEU A 115 -4.70 16.12 -1.81
CA LEU A 115 -3.97 17.38 -1.67
C LEU A 115 -2.45 17.17 -1.66
N ALA A 116 -1.96 16.22 -0.87
CA ALA A 116 -0.53 15.91 -0.78
C ALA A 116 0.06 15.43 -2.11
N ARG A 117 -0.74 14.75 -2.96
CA ARG A 117 -0.34 14.32 -4.30
C ARG A 117 -0.25 15.47 -5.30
N GLN A 118 -1.02 16.53 -5.11
CA GLN A 118 -1.05 17.68 -6.01
C GLN A 118 0.07 18.69 -5.72
N GLN A 119 0.68 18.64 -4.53
CA GLN A 119 1.81 19.51 -4.20
C GLN A 119 3.09 18.99 -4.90
N PRO A 120 3.68 19.76 -5.83
CA PRO A 120 4.98 19.40 -6.38
C PRO A 120 6.01 19.41 -5.25
N THR A 121 6.79 18.33 -5.15
CA THR A 121 7.93 18.27 -4.22
C THR A 121 8.94 19.35 -4.62
N PHE A 122 8.86 20.52 -3.97
CA PHE A 122 9.90 21.54 -4.05
C PHE A 122 11.18 20.95 -3.43
N ASN A 123 12.03 20.39 -4.29
CA ASN A 123 13.38 19.96 -3.95
C ASN A 123 14.20 21.23 -3.66
N THR A 124 14.26 21.67 -2.42
CA THR A 124 15.33 22.56 -1.94
C THR A 124 16.62 21.77 -1.92
N ARG A 125 17.30 21.71 -3.08
CA ARG A 125 18.75 21.56 -3.10
C ARG A 125 19.32 22.90 -2.63
N ASN A 126 19.75 22.96 -1.38
CA ASN A 126 20.69 23.98 -0.96
C ASN A 126 22.10 23.45 -1.23
N ASP A 127 22.84 24.25 -1.99
CA ASP A 127 24.25 24.13 -2.32
C ASP A 127 25.16 24.11 -1.07
#